data_AF-A0A9E6UH42-F1
#
_entry.id   AF-A0A9E6UH42-F1
#
_cell.length_a   1.000
_cell.length_b   1.000
_cell.length_c   1.000
_cell.angle_alpha   90.00
_cell.angle_beta   90.00
_cell.angle_gamma   90.00
#
_symmetry.space_group_name_H-M   'P 1'
#
loop_
_entity.id
_entity.type
_entity.pdbx_description
1 polymer ?
#
loop_
_entity_poly.entity_id
_entity_poly.type
_entity_poly.pdbx_seq_one_letter_code
_entity_poly.pdbx_strand_id
1 'polypeptide(L)'
;MTTIAPLQSGIAIAPSAPPPLSDSGELREAAQAFEAIFLRQLLASARASSFGGEELFGGPGLKQFEAMQDEQFAEIASQRGVFGLAEAIERQLSAFAAPVGA
;
A
#
# COMPACT_ATOMS: atom_id res chain seq x y z
N MET A 1 -29.01 17.51 49.44
CA MET A 1 -29.07 17.76 47.99
C MET A 1 -27.65 17.91 47.50
N THR A 2 -26.98 16.80 47.17
CA THR A 2 -25.58 16.79 46.72
C THR A 2 -25.57 16.84 45.20
N THR A 3 -25.09 17.96 44.64
CA THR A 3 -24.89 18.15 43.20
C THR A 3 -23.60 17.45 42.78
N ILE A 4 -23.69 16.58 41.77
CA ILE A 4 -22.55 15.96 41.09
C ILE A 4 -22.29 16.77 39.82
N ALA A 5 -21.08 17.33 39.69
CA ALA A 5 -20.64 18.03 38.49
C ALA A 5 -20.25 17.03 37.38
N PRO A 6 -20.47 17.33 36.09
CA PRO A 6 -20.05 16.45 35.00
C PRO A 6 -18.56 16.58 34.72
N LEU A 7 -17.86 15.46 34.60
CA LEU A 7 -16.50 15.39 34.06
C LEU A 7 -16.57 15.57 32.53
N GLN A 8 -16.16 16.75 32.05
CA GLN A 8 -15.80 16.94 30.65
C GLN A 8 -14.28 16.95 30.56
N SER A 9 -13.71 15.93 29.93
CA SER A 9 -12.36 15.99 29.36
C SER A 9 -12.25 14.89 28.31
N GLY A 10 -12.76 15.19 27.12
CA GLY A 10 -12.43 14.39 25.94
C GLY A 10 -10.94 14.56 25.66
N ILE A 11 -10.21 13.45 25.64
CA ILE A 11 -8.83 13.42 25.16
C ILE A 11 -8.88 13.77 23.68
N ALA A 12 -8.52 15.02 23.36
CA ALA A 12 -8.30 15.42 21.98
C ALA A 12 -7.02 14.72 21.49
N ILE A 13 -7.20 13.67 20.70
CA ILE A 13 -6.12 13.10 19.89
C ILE A 13 -5.89 14.10 18.76
N ALA A 14 -5.05 15.10 18.98
CA ALA A 14 -4.59 15.94 17.89
C ALA A 14 -3.81 15.04 16.92
N PRO A 15 -4.13 15.04 15.61
CA PRO A 15 -3.26 14.39 14.65
C PRO A 15 -1.93 15.15 14.67
N SER A 16 -0.87 14.54 15.19
CA SER A 16 0.47 15.06 14.99
C SER A 16 0.71 15.06 13.48
N ALA A 17 0.88 16.24 12.89
CA ALA A 17 1.26 16.33 11.49
C ALA A 17 2.52 15.47 11.28
N PRO A 18 2.53 14.56 10.29
CA PRO A 18 3.73 13.81 9.98
C PRO A 18 4.88 14.79 9.70
N PRO A 19 6.12 14.45 10.08
CA PRO A 19 7.28 15.28 9.74
C PRO A 19 7.25 15.55 8.23
N PRO A 20 7.69 16.74 7.79
CA PRO A 20 7.74 17.03 6.36
C PRO A 20 8.50 15.89 5.68
N LEU A 21 7.86 15.27 4.68
CA LEU A 21 8.48 14.26 3.82
C LEU A 21 9.60 14.97 3.06
N SER A 22 10.76 15.07 3.70
CA SER A 22 11.89 15.88 3.24
C SER A 22 12.65 15.24 2.09
N ASP A 23 12.30 14.00 1.72
CA ASP A 23 12.95 13.30 0.62
C ASP A 23 11.93 12.73 -0.36
N SER A 24 11.85 13.33 -1.54
CA SER A 24 11.02 12.81 -2.64
C SER A 24 11.46 11.40 -3.07
N GLY A 25 12.73 11.03 -2.83
CA GLY A 25 13.24 9.69 -3.07
C GLY A 25 12.61 8.64 -2.17
N GLU A 26 12.50 8.91 -0.86
CA GLU A 26 11.86 7.99 0.10
C GLU A 26 10.37 7.81 -0.21
N LEU A 27 9.69 8.89 -0.64
CA LEU A 27 8.29 8.81 -1.04
C LEU A 27 8.09 7.94 -2.30
N ARG A 28 8.99 8.08 -3.27
CA ARG A 28 9.00 7.27 -4.49
C ARG A 28 9.19 5.79 -4.17
N GLU A 29 10.18 5.47 -3.35
CA GLU A 29 10.50 4.08 -2.98
C GLU A 29 9.33 3.43 -2.23
N ALA A 30 8.74 4.13 -1.26
CA ALA A 30 7.56 3.66 -0.55
C ALA A 30 6.35 3.44 -1.48
N ALA A 31 6.15 4.34 -2.45
CA ALA A 31 5.07 4.22 -3.43
C ALA A 31 5.28 3.03 -4.39
N GLN A 32 6.52 2.76 -4.81
CA GLN A 32 6.88 1.58 -5.61
C GLN A 32 6.67 0.28 -4.83
N ALA A 33 7.05 0.25 -3.55
CA ALA A 33 6.81 -0.91 -2.69
C ALA A 33 5.30 -1.20 -2.52
N PHE A 34 4.48 -0.15 -2.40
CA PHE A 34 3.03 -0.29 -2.37
C PHE A 34 2.46 -0.83 -3.68
N GLU A 35 2.92 -0.31 -4.82
CA GLU A 35 2.53 -0.81 -6.14
C GLU A 35 2.91 -2.29 -6.30
N ALA A 36 4.09 -2.71 -5.84
CA ALA A 36 4.48 -4.11 -5.84
C ALA A 36 3.53 -5.00 -5.01
N ILE A 37 3.15 -4.57 -3.80
CA ILE A 37 2.17 -5.31 -2.97
C ILE A 37 0.84 -5.46 -3.72
N PHE A 38 0.35 -4.37 -4.31
CA PHE A 38 -0.90 -4.38 -5.06
C PHE A 38 -0.84 -5.33 -6.25
N LEU A 39 0.27 -5.32 -7.00
CA LEU A 39 0.46 -6.21 -8.15
C LEU A 39 0.51 -7.68 -7.75
N ARG A 40 1.19 -8.03 -6.65
CA ARG A 40 1.15 -9.40 -6.11
C ARG A 40 -0.28 -9.83 -5.81
N GLN A 41 -1.07 -8.95 -5.19
CA GLN A 41 -2.47 -9.25 -4.87
C GLN A 41 -3.34 -9.40 -6.13
N LEU A 42 -3.11 -8.55 -7.13
CA LEU A 42 -3.77 -8.63 -8.43
C LEU A 42 -3.47 -9.98 -9.12
N LEU A 43 -2.19 -10.35 -9.22
CA LEU A 43 -1.75 -11.62 -9.84
C LEU A 43 -2.32 -12.84 -9.11
N ALA A 44 -2.26 -12.84 -7.78
CA ALA A 44 -2.84 -13.90 -6.97
C ALA A 44 -4.35 -14.03 -7.21
N SER A 45 -5.08 -12.91 -7.31
CA SER A 45 -6.53 -12.94 -7.59
C SER A 45 -6.88 -13.42 -9.00
N ALA A 46 -6.06 -13.06 -10.00
CA ALA A 46 -6.24 -13.50 -11.38
C ALA A 46 -6.06 -15.02 -11.48
N ARG A 47 -5.07 -15.58 -10.77
CA ARG A 47 -4.81 -17.02 -10.71
C ARG A 47 -5.92 -17.77 -9.95
N ALA A 48 -6.37 -17.22 -8.81
CA ALA A 48 -7.49 -17.78 -8.06
C ALA A 48 -8.81 -17.81 -8.87
N SER A 49 -8.96 -16.90 -9.84
CA SER A 49 -10.11 -16.85 -10.76
C SER A 49 -10.00 -17.83 -11.94
N SER A 50 -8.85 -18.47 -12.15
CA SER A 50 -8.66 -19.46 -13.21
C SER A 50 -9.41 -20.77 -12.87
N PHE A 51 -10.52 -21.02 -13.55
CA PHE A 51 -11.37 -22.19 -13.35
C PHE A 51 -10.66 -23.50 -13.72
N GLY A 52 -10.35 -24.33 -12.72
CA GLY A 52 -10.49 -25.79 -12.83
C GLY A 52 -9.35 -26.62 -13.42
N GLY A 53 -8.10 -26.14 -13.43
CA GLY A 53 -6.93 -26.97 -13.80
C GLY A 53 -6.03 -27.42 -12.63
N GLU A 54 -6.20 -26.79 -11.46
CA GLU A 54 -5.30 -26.93 -10.30
C GLU A 54 -5.48 -28.24 -9.51
N GLU A 55 -6.63 -28.90 -9.55
CA GLU A 55 -6.83 -30.08 -8.69
C GLU A 55 -5.98 -31.30 -9.10
N LEU A 56 -5.48 -31.33 -10.35
CA LEU A 56 -4.64 -32.42 -10.87
C LEU A 56 -3.17 -32.03 -11.03
N PHE A 57 -2.85 -30.74 -11.18
CA PHE A 57 -1.47 -30.25 -11.38
C PHE A 57 -1.00 -29.25 -10.31
N GLY A 58 -1.88 -28.83 -9.42
CA GLY A 58 -1.62 -27.88 -8.32
C GLY A 58 -1.14 -28.60 -7.08
N GLY A 59 0.12 -28.35 -6.70
CA GLY A 59 0.72 -28.84 -5.47
C GLY A 59 1.33 -27.70 -4.64
N PRO A 60 1.66 -27.93 -3.35
CA PRO A 60 2.26 -26.90 -2.50
C PRO A 60 3.54 -26.29 -3.07
N GLY A 61 4.34 -27.09 -3.78
CA GLY A 61 5.56 -26.61 -4.45
C GLY A 61 5.27 -25.67 -5.63
N LEU A 62 4.23 -25.93 -6.41
CA LEU A 62 3.83 -25.05 -7.50
C LEU A 62 3.33 -23.71 -6.95
N LYS A 63 2.49 -23.73 -5.91
CA LYS A 63 2.00 -22.50 -5.26
C LYS A 63 3.14 -21.64 -4.73
N GLN A 64 4.16 -22.25 -4.14
CA GLN A 64 5.32 -21.50 -3.66
C GLN A 64 6.15 -20.93 -4.80
N PHE A 65 6.34 -21.69 -5.89
CA PHE A 65 7.01 -21.19 -7.07
C PHE A 65 6.27 -20.00 -7.69
N GLU A 66 4.95 -20.09 -7.82
CA GLU A 66 4.10 -19.01 -8.32
C GLU A 66 4.17 -17.77 -7.43
N ALA A 67 4.16 -17.94 -6.10
CA ALA A 67 4.32 -16.81 -5.17
C ALA A 67 5.66 -16.09 -5.38
N MET A 68 6.77 -16.83 -5.51
CA MET A 68 8.09 -16.24 -5.80
C MET A 68 8.14 -15.58 -7.19
N GLN A 69 7.49 -16.19 -8.18
CA GLN A 69 7.38 -15.61 -9.52
C GLN A 69 6.61 -14.28 -9.50
N ASP A 70 5.45 -14.26 -8.85
CA ASP A 70 4.60 -13.08 -8.74
C ASP A 70 5.33 -11.97 -7.96
N GLU A 71 6.10 -12.32 -6.93
CA GLU A 71 6.93 -11.38 -6.17
C GLU A 71 8.00 -10.71 -7.05
N GLN A 72 8.80 -11.51 -7.76
CA GLN A 72 9.84 -10.96 -8.64
C GLN A 72 9.25 -10.14 -9.79
N PHE A 73 8.13 -10.58 -10.35
CA PHE A 73 7.46 -9.85 -11.42
C PHE A 73 6.91 -8.51 -10.92
N ALA A 74 6.22 -8.51 -9.78
CA ALA A 74 5.65 -7.30 -9.19
C ALA A 74 6.71 -6.26 -8.85
N GLU A 75 7.86 -6.69 -8.33
CA GLU A 75 9.00 -5.82 -8.02
C GLU A 75 9.58 -5.15 -9.28
N ILE A 76 9.81 -5.94 -10.33
CA ILE A 76 10.32 -5.39 -11.60
C ILE A 76 9.29 -4.45 -12.24
N ALA A 77 7.99 -4.79 -12.16
CA ALA A 77 6.92 -4.00 -12.74
C ALA A 77 6.71 -2.67 -11.99
N SER A 78 6.81 -2.65 -10.67
CA SER A 78 6.69 -1.43 -9.86
C SER A 78 7.88 -0.48 -10.07
N GLN A 79 9.10 -1.02 -10.12
CA GLN A 79 10.30 -0.22 -10.40
C GLN A 79 10.25 0.44 -11.79
N ARG A 80 9.67 -0.25 -12.77
CA ARG A 80 9.44 0.27 -14.12
C ARG A 80 8.23 1.20 -14.24
N GLY A 81 7.40 1.31 -13.20
CA GLY A 81 6.18 2.12 -13.22
C GLY A 81 5.13 1.63 -14.22
N VAL A 82 5.05 0.32 -14.47
CA VAL A 82 4.18 -0.26 -15.53
C VAL A 82 2.70 0.14 -15.37
N PHE A 83 2.23 0.30 -14.14
CA PHE A 83 0.83 0.61 -13.83
C PHE A 83 0.60 2.06 -13.40
N GLY A 84 1.68 2.82 -13.13
CA GLY A 84 1.61 4.25 -12.76
C GLY A 84 0.96 4.54 -11.41
N LEU A 85 0.71 3.52 -10.58
CA LEU A 85 0.11 3.71 -9.25
C LEU A 85 1.10 4.39 -8.32
N ALA A 86 2.38 4.02 -8.38
CA ALA A 86 3.43 4.64 -7.58
C ALA A 86 3.55 6.15 -7.86
N GLU A 87 3.48 6.55 -9.14
CA GLU A 87 3.46 7.96 -9.55
C GLU A 87 2.22 8.70 -9.03
N ALA A 88 1.04 8.09 -9.13
CA ALA A 88 -0.19 8.70 -8.64
C ALA A 88 -0.14 8.95 -7.12
N ILE A 89 0.39 7.98 -6.36
CA ILE A 89 0.56 8.08 -4.91
C ILE A 89 1.57 9.18 -4.56
N GLU A 90 2.74 9.18 -5.19
CA GLU A 90 3.76 10.20 -4.97
C GLU A 90 3.22 11.60 -5.27
N ARG A 91 2.52 11.81 -6.40
CA ARG A 91 1.89 13.11 -6.71
C ARG A 91 0.86 13.53 -5.68
N GLN A 92 0.00 12.60 -5.23
CA GLN A 92 -1.05 12.93 -4.26
C GLN A 92 -0.47 13.26 -2.88
N LEU A 93 0.53 12.49 -2.44
CA LEU A 93 1.17 12.68 -1.14
C LEU A 93 2.08 13.91 -1.11
N SER A 94 2.83 14.17 -2.19
CA SER A 94 3.62 15.40 -2.34
C SER A 94 2.72 16.64 -2.38
N ALA A 95 1.57 16.58 -3.04
CA ALA A 95 0.59 17.66 -3.02
C ALA A 95 -0.03 17.90 -1.62
N PHE A 96 -0.15 16.85 -0.80
CA PHE A 96 -0.62 16.97 0.59
C PHE A 96 0.48 17.47 1.53
N ALA A 97 1.74 17.14 1.26
CA ALA A 97 2.90 17.56 2.04
C ALA A 97 3.39 18.98 1.70
N ALA A 98 3.11 19.46 0.48
CA ALA A 98 3.31 20.85 0.11
C ALA A 98 2.26 21.71 0.82
N PRO A 99 2.64 22.66 1.70
CA PRO A 99 1.67 23.52 2.35
C PRO A 99 0.91 24.33 1.29
N VAL A 100 -0.42 24.32 1.39
CA VAL A 100 -1.29 25.31 0.74
C VAL A 100 -0.87 26.69 1.26
N GLY A 101 -0.09 27.42 0.46
CA GLY A 101 0.34 28.78 0.78
C GLY A 101 1.81 29.04 0.44
N ALA A 102 2.07 29.41 -0.81
CA ALA A 102 3.13 30.35 -1.18
C ALA A 102 2.48 31.47 -1.99
#